data_AF-A0A947RLQ5-F1
#
_entry.id   AF-A0A947RLQ5-F1
#
_cell.length_a   1.000
_cell.length_b   1.000
_cell.length_c   1.000
_cell.angle_alpha   90.00
_cell.angle_beta   90.00
_cell.angle_gamma   90.00
#
_symmetry.space_group_name_H-M   'P 1'
#
loop_
_entity.id
_entity.type
_entity.pdbx_description
1 polymer ?
#
loop_
_entity_poly.entity_id
_entity_poly.type
_entity_poly.pdbx_seq_one_letter_code
_entity_poly.pdbx_strand_id
1 'polypeptide(L)'
;MKCKNTLQKGKMRYIVFRDKKDEKDIWYGVGLEFNIVESGDTPREAMLLLFEAVTGYVESARKIKAHPYILNQRPDREYEEMWEHLEQNKEIPAGEVFTFGNLNIRKGVSVSV
;
A
#
# COMPACT_ATOMS: atom_id res chain seq x y z
N MET A 1 -7.47 23.34 -0.02
CA MET A 1 -6.85 22.18 -0.69
C MET A 1 -7.78 20.98 -0.54
N LYS A 2 -8.17 20.33 -1.64
CA LYS A 2 -9.10 19.18 -1.61
C LYS A 2 -8.29 17.90 -1.35
N CYS A 3 -8.43 17.30 -0.15
CA CYS A 3 -7.72 16.07 0.20
C CYS A 3 -8.34 14.86 -0.53
N LYS A 4 -7.51 14.00 -1.12
CA LYS A 4 -7.92 12.76 -1.82
C LYS A 4 -8.45 11.73 -0.81
N ASN A 5 -7.70 11.53 0.27
CA ASN A 5 -8.06 10.69 1.40
C ASN A 5 -8.50 11.54 2.59
N THR A 6 -9.54 11.10 3.29
CA THR A 6 -10.07 11.71 4.51
C THR A 6 -10.30 10.64 5.56
N LEU A 7 -10.63 11.05 6.79
CA LEU A 7 -10.99 10.12 7.86
C LEU A 7 -12.21 9.24 7.50
N GLN A 8 -13.04 9.63 6.53
CA GLN A 8 -14.28 8.91 6.18
C GLN A 8 -14.14 8.06 4.92
N LYS A 9 -13.28 8.46 3.98
CA LYS A 9 -13.10 7.81 2.69
C LYS A 9 -11.65 7.91 2.23
N GLY A 10 -11.13 6.85 1.63
CA GLY A 10 -9.84 6.87 0.98
C GLY A 10 -9.74 5.87 -0.15
N LYS A 11 -8.75 6.07 -1.01
CA LYS A 11 -8.30 5.16 -2.04
C LYS A 11 -6.79 5.11 -1.99
N MET A 12 -6.24 3.91 -1.86
CA MET A 12 -4.81 3.67 -1.76
C MET A 12 -4.37 2.75 -2.91
N ARG A 13 -3.26 3.08 -3.56
CA ARG A 13 -2.56 2.19 -4.48
C ARG A 13 -1.71 1.22 -3.68
N TYR A 14 -1.69 -0.03 -4.11
CA TYR A 14 -0.83 -1.04 -3.51
C TYR A 14 -0.10 -1.86 -4.56
N ILE A 15 1.09 -2.33 -4.19
CA ILE A 15 1.93 -3.24 -4.97
C ILE A 15 2.39 -4.36 -4.04
N VAL A 16 2.32 -5.61 -4.51
CA VAL A 16 2.88 -6.78 -3.83
C VAL A 16 3.92 -7.41 -4.75
N PHE A 17 5.16 -7.43 -4.31
CA PHE A 17 6.31 -7.86 -5.12
C PHE A 17 7.38 -8.53 -4.28
N ARG A 18 8.30 -9.23 -4.93
CA ARG A 18 9.59 -9.63 -4.36
C ARG A 18 10.72 -9.01 -5.16
N ASP A 19 11.75 -8.54 -4.48
CA ASP A 19 12.98 -8.10 -5.15
C ASP A 19 13.82 -9.34 -5.50
N LYS A 20 14.18 -9.49 -6.77
CA LYS A 20 15.02 -10.62 -7.22
C LYS A 20 16.48 -10.48 -6.78
N LYS A 21 16.89 -9.30 -6.32
CA LYS A 21 18.23 -9.04 -5.79
C LYS A 21 18.35 -9.37 -4.33
N ASP A 22 17.22 -9.46 -3.61
CA ASP A 22 17.24 -9.96 -2.25
C ASP A 22 17.58 -11.45 -2.28
N GLU A 23 18.66 -11.83 -1.59
CA GLU A 23 19.05 -13.25 -1.44
C GLU A 23 18.02 -14.02 -0.60
N LYS A 24 17.12 -13.31 0.07
CA LYS A 24 16.01 -13.85 0.86
C LYS A 24 14.75 -13.86 0.01
N ASP A 25 14.00 -14.95 0.05
CA ASP A 25 12.70 -15.06 -0.64
C ASP A 25 11.60 -14.32 0.15
N ILE A 26 11.79 -13.00 0.35
CA ILE A 26 10.88 -12.12 1.08
C ILE A 26 9.97 -11.40 0.09
N TRP A 27 8.69 -11.34 0.44
CA TRP A 27 7.68 -10.58 -0.26
C TRP A 27 7.39 -9.27 0.48
N TYR A 28 7.19 -8.21 -0.29
CA TYR A 28 6.88 -6.88 0.19
C TYR A 28 5.50 -6.44 -0.30
N GLY A 29 4.70 -5.91 0.62
CA GLY A 29 3.45 -5.22 0.34
C GLY A 29 3.63 -3.73 0.64
N VAL A 30 3.36 -2.87 -0.34
CA VAL A 30 3.52 -1.42 -0.22
C VAL A 30 2.19 -0.70 -0.43
N GLY A 31 1.86 0.21 0.47
CA GLY A 31 0.72 1.14 0.37
C GLY A 31 1.19 2.57 0.13
N LEU A 32 1.07 3.06 -1.11
CA LEU A 32 1.75 4.26 -1.58
C LEU A 32 1.30 5.54 -0.85
N GLU A 33 -0.01 5.77 -0.70
CA GLU A 33 -0.54 7.02 -0.10
C GLU A 33 -0.25 7.18 1.40
N PHE A 34 0.21 6.13 2.07
CA PHE A 34 0.54 6.14 3.51
C PHE A 34 2.02 5.82 3.78
N ASN A 35 2.81 5.51 2.74
CA ASN A 35 4.18 5.01 2.86
C ASN A 35 4.32 3.87 3.88
N ILE A 36 3.38 2.93 3.85
CA ILE A 36 3.42 1.72 4.69
C ILE A 36 4.02 0.59 3.86
N VAL A 37 5.00 -0.10 4.43
CA VAL A 37 5.65 -1.27 3.84
C VAL A 37 5.59 -2.39 4.87
N GLU A 38 5.10 -3.55 4.44
CA GLU A 38 5.09 -4.77 5.23
C GLU A 38 5.78 -5.88 4.46
N SER A 39 6.38 -6.82 5.18
CA SER A 39 7.10 -7.96 4.62
C SER A 39 6.53 -9.29 5.11
N GLY A 40 6.56 -10.32 4.26
CA GLY A 40 6.17 -11.67 4.64
C GLY A 40 6.91 -12.73 3.83
N ASP A 41 6.79 -13.99 4.25
CA ASP A 41 7.45 -15.12 3.58
C ASP A 41 6.71 -15.53 2.30
N THR A 42 5.46 -15.10 2.15
CA THR A 42 4.63 -15.35 0.96
C THR A 42 3.97 -14.08 0.45
N PRO A 43 3.60 -13.99 -0.84
CA PRO A 43 2.95 -12.80 -1.37
C PRO A 43 1.61 -12.50 -0.67
N ARG A 44 0.87 -13.55 -0.28
CA ARG A 44 -0.41 -13.42 0.41
C ARG A 44 -0.25 -12.90 1.82
N GLU A 45 0.79 -13.34 2.52
CA GLU A 45 1.12 -12.85 3.86
C GLU A 45 1.50 -11.38 3.83
N ALA A 46 2.41 -10.97 2.94
CA ALA A 46 2.78 -9.56 2.79
C ALA A 46 1.56 -8.68 2.44
N MET A 47 0.65 -9.18 1.59
CA MET A 47 -0.60 -8.50 1.27
C MET A 47 -1.53 -8.37 2.48
N LEU A 48 -1.71 -9.44 3.25
CA LEU A 48 -2.55 -9.45 4.45
C LEU A 48 -2.03 -8.47 5.50
N LEU A 49 -0.74 -8.57 5.82
CA LEU A 49 -0.07 -7.70 6.79
C LEU A 49 -0.18 -6.23 6.37
N LEU A 50 0.06 -5.92 5.09
CA LEU A 50 -0.14 -4.56 4.57
C LEU A 50 -1.57 -4.06 4.82
N PHE A 51 -2.59 -4.87 4.50
CA PHE A 51 -3.98 -4.45 4.65
C PHE A 51 -4.40 -4.28 6.11
N GLU A 52 -3.88 -5.11 7.02
CA GLU A 52 -4.05 -4.95 8.46
C GLU A 52 -3.36 -3.66 8.97
N ALA A 53 -2.12 -3.41 8.58
CA ALA A 53 -1.36 -2.21 8.94
C ALA A 53 -2.06 -0.94 8.46
N VAL A 54 -2.50 -0.91 7.20
CA VAL A 54 -3.27 0.20 6.61
C VAL A 54 -4.58 0.43 7.36
N THR A 55 -5.28 -0.64 7.74
CA THR A 55 -6.52 -0.55 8.51
C THR A 55 -6.26 0.06 9.88
N GLY A 56 -5.28 -0.46 10.62
CA GLY A 56 -4.89 0.05 11.94
C GLY A 56 -4.42 1.51 11.89
N TYR A 57 -3.68 1.89 10.85
CA TYR A 57 -3.22 3.26 10.63
C TYR A 57 -4.40 4.23 10.44
N VAL A 58 -5.34 3.90 9.55
CA VAL A 58 -6.52 4.75 9.28
C VAL A 58 -7.46 4.80 10.49
N GLU A 59 -7.64 3.70 11.21
CA GLU A 59 -8.43 3.68 12.44
C GLU A 59 -7.81 4.54 13.55
N SER A 60 -6.49 4.48 13.70
CA SER A 60 -5.77 5.32 14.66
C SER A 60 -5.92 6.80 14.32
N ALA A 61 -5.74 7.16 13.04
CA ALA A 61 -5.98 8.51 12.54
C ALA A 61 -7.41 9.01 12.84
N ARG A 62 -8.42 8.14 12.69
CA ARG A 62 -9.82 8.46 13.04
C ARG A 62 -10.00 8.69 14.54
N LYS A 63 -9.45 7.82 15.39
CA LYS A 63 -9.58 7.88 16.85
C LYS A 63 -9.03 9.20 17.40
N ILE A 64 -7.87 9.64 16.91
CA ILE A 64 -7.25 10.89 17.36
C ILE A 64 -7.77 12.13 16.60
N LYS A 65 -8.73 11.96 15.68
CA LYS A 65 -9.22 13.02 14.79
C LYS A 65 -8.06 13.74 14.08
N ALA A 66 -7.10 12.95 13.59
CA ALA A 66 -5.91 13.46 12.95
C ALA A 66 -6.25 14.38 11.78
N HIS A 67 -5.40 15.38 11.56
CA HIS A 67 -5.52 16.20 10.37
C HIS A 67 -5.29 15.33 9.12
N PRO A 68 -6.09 15.45 8.03
CA PRO A 68 -6.02 14.56 6.87
C PRO A 68 -4.67 14.47 6.14
N TYR A 69 -3.68 15.31 6.47
CA TYR A 69 -2.39 15.32 5.77
C TYR A 69 -1.67 13.98 5.90
N ILE A 70 -1.80 13.30 7.05
CA ILE A 70 -1.17 12.00 7.29
C ILE A 70 -1.75 10.88 6.39
N LEU A 71 -2.92 11.10 5.79
CA LEU A 71 -3.57 10.17 4.87
C LEU A 71 -3.28 10.49 3.39
N ASN A 72 -2.55 11.58 3.14
CA ASN A 72 -2.24 12.07 1.80
C ASN A 72 -0.73 12.33 1.70
N GLN A 73 0.07 11.37 2.16
CA GLN A 73 1.51 11.48 2.09
C GLN A 73 1.95 11.46 0.62
N ARG A 74 3.09 12.11 0.35
CA ARG A 74 3.75 11.95 -0.94
C ARG A 74 4.36 10.54 -0.97
N PRO A 75 4.00 9.69 -1.94
CA PRO A 75 4.58 8.36 -2.06
C PRO A 75 6.10 8.44 -2.21
N ASP A 76 6.79 7.44 -1.67
CA ASP A 76 8.21 7.25 -1.96
C ASP A 76 8.42 7.11 -3.47
N ARG A 77 9.50 7.72 -3.96
CA ARG A 77 9.80 7.80 -5.39
C ARG A 77 10.01 6.41 -5.99
N GLU A 78 10.65 5.51 -5.26
CA GLU A 78 10.92 4.14 -5.72
C GLU A 78 9.62 3.42 -6.08
N TYR A 79 8.63 3.48 -5.19
CA TYR A 79 7.34 2.81 -5.38
C TYR A 79 6.42 3.54 -6.35
N GLU A 80 6.53 4.86 -6.45
CA GLU A 80 5.82 5.64 -7.48
C GLU A 80 6.30 5.24 -8.88
N GLU A 81 7.61 5.18 -9.10
CA GLU A 81 8.19 4.74 -10.37
C GLU A 81 7.76 3.29 -10.68
N MET A 82 7.82 2.39 -9.70
CA MET A 82 7.34 1.01 -9.87
C MET A 82 5.86 0.94 -10.28
N TRP A 83 4.99 1.76 -9.67
CA TRP A 83 3.57 1.87 -10.05
C TRP A 83 3.41 2.33 -11.50
N GLU A 84 4.14 3.37 -11.90
CA GLU A 84 4.06 3.92 -13.26
C GLU A 84 4.49 2.89 -14.32
N HIS A 85 5.55 2.11 -14.04
CA HIS A 85 5.98 1.01 -14.91
C HIS A 85 4.91 -0.07 -15.05
N LEU A 86 4.29 -0.46 -13.94
CA LEU A 86 3.20 -1.43 -13.89
C LEU A 86 1.97 -0.97 -14.69
N GLU A 87 1.51 0.27 -14.49
CA GLU A 87 0.36 0.81 -15.22
C GLU A 87 0.60 0.92 -16.73
N GLN A 88 1.85 1.18 -17.13
CA GLN A 88 2.23 1.31 -18.53
C GLN A 88 2.51 -0.04 -19.20
N ASN A 89 2.35 -1.17 -18.49
CA ASN A 89 2.74 -2.51 -18.93
C ASN A 89 4.20 -2.56 -19.42
N LYS A 90 5.07 -1.76 -18.81
CA LYS A 90 6.50 -1.76 -19.09
C LYS A 90 7.19 -2.81 -18.22
N GLU A 91 8.40 -3.20 -18.62
CA GLU A 91 9.24 -4.04 -17.77
C GLU A 91 9.49 -3.34 -16.43
N ILE A 92 9.30 -4.10 -15.35
CA ILE A 92 9.48 -3.64 -13.98
C ILE A 92 10.98 -3.74 -13.66
N PRO A 93 11.60 -2.68 -13.13
CA PRO A 93 13.00 -2.74 -12.73
C PRO A 93 13.20 -3.82 -11.66
N ALA A 94 13.81 -4.95 -12.06
CA ALA A 94 14.29 -6.01 -11.17
C ALA A 94 13.32 -6.47 -10.05
N GLY A 95 12.13 -6.97 -10.38
CA GLY A 95 11.24 -7.56 -9.39
C GLY A 95 10.25 -8.56 -9.99
N GLU A 96 9.72 -9.46 -9.17
CA GLU A 96 8.55 -10.26 -9.54
C GLU A 96 7.33 -9.70 -8.81
N VAL A 97 6.34 -9.23 -9.58
CA VAL A 97 5.09 -8.69 -9.03
C VAL A 97 4.04 -9.78 -8.99
N PHE A 98 3.48 -9.99 -7.81
CA PHE A 98 2.37 -10.91 -7.59
C PHE A 98 1.03 -10.23 -7.92
N THR A 99 0.80 -9.03 -7.38
CA THR A 99 -0.40 -8.25 -7.67
C THR A 99 -0.18 -6.76 -7.42
N PHE A 100 -0.99 -5.92 -8.05
CA PHE A 100 -1.06 -4.49 -7.79
C PHE A 100 -2.47 -3.98 -8.08
N GLY A 101 -2.86 -2.88 -7.44
CA GLY A 101 -4.16 -2.29 -7.70
C GLY A 101 -4.54 -1.19 -6.75
N ASN A 102 -5.85 -0.97 -6.64
CA ASN A 102 -6.41 0.07 -5.80
C ASN A 102 -7.28 -0.53 -4.69
N LEU A 103 -7.00 -0.15 -3.45
CA LEU A 103 -7.79 -0.48 -2.28
C LEU A 103 -8.70 0.70 -1.90
N ASN A 104 -10.01 0.45 -1.79
CA ASN A 104 -10.96 1.43 -1.28
C ASN A 104 -11.09 1.30 0.24
N ILE A 105 -10.80 2.37 0.96
CA ILE A 105 -10.85 2.39 2.41
C ILE A 105 -12.11 3.15 2.83
N ARG A 106 -13.10 2.42 3.34
CA ARG A 106 -14.34 2.97 3.86
C ARG A 106 -14.50 2.64 5.34
N LYS A 107 -15.31 3.42 6.03
CA LYS A 107 -15.75 3.10 7.39
C LYS A 107 -16.58 1.80 7.33
N GLY A 108 -16.18 0.78 8.09
CA GLY A 108 -16.94 -0.48 8.24
C GLY A 108 -16.69 -1.57 7.21
N VAL A 109 -15.62 -1.50 6.40
CA VAL A 109 -15.19 -2.64 5.58
C VAL A 109 -14.22 -3.46 6.42
N SER A 110 -14.70 -4.57 6.99
CA SER A 110 -13.84 -5.67 7.41
C SER A 110 -13.23 -6.26 6.15
N VAL A 111 -11.90 -6.36 6.12
CA VAL A 111 -11.22 -7.26 5.18
C VAL A 111 -11.63 -8.67 5.60
N SER A 112 -12.63 -9.23 4.92
CA SER A 112 -12.94 -10.65 5.08
C SER A 112 -11.90 -11.39 4.26
N VAL A 113 -10.98 -12.05 4.95
CA VAL A 113 -9.97 -12.95 4.39
C VAL A 113 -10.65 -14.25 3.95
#